data_AF-A0A3S0YZ69-F1
#
_entry.id   AF-A0A3S0YZ69-F1
#
_cell.length_a   1.000
_cell.length_b   1.000
_cell.length_c   1.000
_cell.angle_alpha   90.00
_cell.angle_beta   90.00
_cell.angle_gamma   90.00
#
_symmetry.space_group_name_H-M   'P 1'
#
loop_
_entity.id
_entity.type
_entity.pdbx_description
1 polymer ?
#
loop_
_entity_poly.entity_id
_entity_poly.type
_entity_poly.pdbx_seq_one_letter_code
_entity_poly.pdbx_strand_id
1 'polypeptide(L)'
;MPDQPFGQRGEGGPAIGKIGKGKTMTKPSKTQAAENHSTTPGLSLLNPVMDAQMKAFSAWGAGMLQFFTTRLAQDLEAQKAMLACKSLPDIQKVQTAYVTQAIADYQAQMQRSMDVWSDGAKNPMGDMFQPSKRAYDDVPL
;
A
#
# COMPACT_ATOMS: atom_id res chain seq x y z
N MET A 1 34.64 -26.28 24.86
CA MET A 1 35.05 -27.61 24.38
C MET A 1 35.19 -27.57 22.86
N PRO A 2 36.20 -28.24 22.31
CA PRO A 2 36.59 -28.23 20.90
C PRO A 2 35.85 -29.29 20.07
N ASP A 3 36.28 -29.44 18.81
CA ASP A 3 36.18 -30.61 17.92
C ASP A 3 35.07 -30.68 16.85
N GLN A 4 35.49 -30.34 15.61
CA GLN A 4 35.13 -31.04 14.35
C GLN A 4 35.70 -32.48 14.35
N PRO A 5 35.78 -33.26 13.24
CA PRO A 5 34.96 -33.46 12.02
C PRO A 5 34.69 -34.99 11.80
N PHE A 6 34.06 -35.41 10.68
CA PHE A 6 34.34 -36.66 9.90
C PHE A 6 33.31 -36.71 8.74
N GLY A 7 33.69 -36.69 7.44
CA GLY A 7 34.21 -37.81 6.64
C GLY A 7 33.04 -38.70 6.16
N GLN A 8 32.83 -39.17 4.92
CA GLN A 8 33.61 -39.45 3.69
C GLN A 8 32.58 -39.56 2.51
N ARG A 9 32.86 -39.12 1.27
CA ARG A 9 33.57 -39.77 0.14
C ARG A 9 33.02 -41.14 -0.34
N GLY A 10 32.63 -41.19 -1.62
CA GLY A 10 32.47 -42.37 -2.50
C GLY A 10 31.85 -41.92 -3.83
N GLU A 11 32.64 -41.52 -4.85
CA GLU A 11 33.20 -42.35 -5.95
C GLU A 11 32.19 -43.24 -6.70
N GLY A 12 32.07 -43.03 -8.02
CA GLY A 12 31.33 -43.91 -8.93
C GLY A 12 31.01 -43.27 -10.29
N GLY A 13 31.91 -43.45 -11.26
CA GLY A 13 31.74 -43.05 -12.66
C GLY A 13 30.72 -43.91 -13.47
N PRO A 14 30.71 -43.79 -14.81
CA PRO A 14 29.51 -43.61 -15.62
C PRO A 14 28.91 -44.90 -16.22
N ALA A 15 27.60 -44.90 -16.50
CA ALA A 15 26.97 -45.93 -17.32
C ALA A 15 25.95 -45.35 -18.33
N ILE A 16 26.27 -45.64 -19.59
CA ILE A 16 25.56 -45.28 -20.82
C ILE A 16 24.31 -46.15 -20.97
N GLY A 17 23.16 -45.52 -21.24
CA GLY A 17 21.92 -46.17 -21.68
C GLY A 17 21.35 -45.49 -22.92
N LYS A 18 21.44 -46.17 -24.07
CA LYS A 18 20.71 -45.88 -25.33
C LYS A 18 19.19 -46.00 -25.04
N ILE A 19 18.24 -45.32 -25.70
CA ILE A 19 17.79 -45.45 -27.10
C ILE A 19 16.69 -44.39 -27.29
N GLY A 20 16.68 -43.67 -28.42
CA GLY A 20 15.55 -42.82 -28.80
C GLY A 20 15.79 -42.08 -30.11
N LYS A 21 15.81 -42.80 -31.24
CA LYS A 21 15.78 -42.22 -32.59
C LYS A 21 14.48 -41.42 -32.77
N GLY A 22 14.60 -40.10 -32.94
CA GLY A 22 13.47 -39.21 -33.22
C GLY A 22 13.94 -37.96 -33.98
N LYS A 23 14.32 -38.17 -35.24
CA LYS A 23 14.32 -37.21 -36.37
C LYS A 23 14.40 -35.72 -36.00
N THR A 24 15.63 -35.21 -36.00
CA THR A 24 15.95 -33.78 -36.17
C THR A 24 15.35 -33.24 -37.46
N MET A 25 14.53 -32.19 -37.36
CA MET A 25 14.38 -31.21 -38.44
C MET A 25 14.72 -29.84 -37.88
N THR A 26 15.91 -29.40 -38.27
CA THR A 26 16.53 -28.10 -38.07
C THR A 26 15.68 -27.00 -38.70
N LYS A 27 15.39 -25.93 -37.96
CA LYS A 27 15.19 -24.59 -38.52
C LYS A 27 16.03 -23.61 -37.68
N PRO A 28 16.82 -22.74 -38.33
CA PRO A 28 18.02 -22.18 -37.72
C PRO A 28 17.72 -21.11 -36.67
N SER A 29 18.60 -21.06 -35.67
CA SER A 29 18.80 -19.92 -34.79
C SER A 29 18.99 -18.64 -35.58
N LYS A 30 18.25 -17.59 -35.19
CA LYS A 30 18.77 -16.22 -35.22
C LYS A 30 18.54 -15.63 -33.85
N THR A 31 19.63 -15.54 -33.09
CA THR A 31 19.81 -14.53 -32.06
C THR A 31 19.40 -13.18 -32.62
N GLN A 32 18.33 -12.59 -32.09
CA GLN A 32 18.20 -11.15 -31.96
C GLN A 32 17.77 -10.89 -30.53
N ALA A 33 18.75 -10.45 -29.74
CA ALA A 33 18.49 -9.57 -28.63
C ALA A 33 17.79 -8.34 -29.20
N ALA A 34 16.49 -8.25 -28.97
CA ALA A 34 15.74 -7.02 -29.12
C ALA A 34 15.02 -6.83 -27.80
N GLU A 35 15.36 -5.73 -27.13
CA GLU A 35 14.73 -5.26 -25.91
C GLU A 35 13.20 -5.29 -26.07
N ASN A 36 12.55 -6.24 -25.41
CA ASN A 36 11.11 -6.21 -25.25
C ASN A 36 10.80 -5.26 -24.10
N HIS A 37 10.94 -3.95 -24.36
CA HIS A 37 10.06 -2.99 -23.71
C HIS A 37 8.65 -3.32 -24.19
N SER A 38 7.95 -4.18 -23.43
CA SER A 38 6.50 -4.33 -23.53
C SER A 38 5.85 -3.06 -23.01
N THR A 39 5.98 -1.96 -23.76
CA THR A 39 5.00 -0.88 -23.70
C THR A 39 3.76 -1.38 -24.41
N THR A 40 2.89 -2.08 -23.67
CA THR A 40 1.50 -2.30 -24.07
C THR A 40 0.92 -0.91 -24.39
N PRO A 41 0.44 -0.65 -25.62
CA PRO A 41 0.00 0.69 -26.03
C PRO A 41 -1.15 1.29 -25.19
N GLY A 42 -1.79 0.50 -24.32
CA GLY A 42 -2.78 0.97 -23.35
C GLY A 42 -2.22 1.45 -22.00
N LEU A 43 -0.99 1.09 -21.62
CA LEU A 43 -0.40 1.48 -20.33
C LEU A 43 0.15 2.91 -20.34
N SER A 44 0.50 3.45 -21.51
CA SER A 44 1.00 4.83 -21.64
C SER A 44 -0.10 5.89 -21.44
N LEU A 45 -1.37 5.54 -21.66
CA LEU A 45 -2.53 6.39 -21.37
C LEU A 45 -2.92 6.38 -19.88
N LEU A 46 -2.40 5.43 -19.09
CA LEU A 46 -2.63 5.35 -17.65
C LEU A 46 -1.69 6.25 -16.83
N ASN A 47 -0.59 6.75 -17.42
CA ASN A 47 0.38 7.59 -16.72
C ASN A 47 -0.24 8.83 -16.02
N PRO A 48 -1.03 9.70 -16.71
CA PRO A 48 -1.57 10.91 -16.06
C PRO A 48 -2.66 10.62 -15.03
N VAL A 49 -3.40 9.52 -15.18
CA VAL A 49 -4.41 9.08 -14.19
C VAL A 49 -3.72 8.54 -12.94
N MET A 50 -2.66 7.74 -13.12
CA MET A 50 -1.86 7.21 -12.01
C MET A 50 -1.11 8.33 -11.28
N ASP A 51 -0.57 9.32 -11.99
CA ASP A 51 0.10 10.48 -11.39
C ASP A 51 -0.88 11.33 -10.55
N ALA A 52 -2.08 11.60 -11.07
CA ALA A 52 -3.12 12.34 -10.36
C ALA A 52 -3.56 11.60 -9.08
N GLN A 53 -3.67 10.27 -9.16
CA GLN A 53 -4.03 9.44 -8.02
C GLN A 53 -2.91 9.38 -6.97
N MET A 54 -1.66 9.19 -7.37
CA MET A 54 -0.52 9.18 -6.45
C MET A 54 -0.37 10.54 -5.75
N LYS A 55 -0.63 11.64 -6.48
CA LYS A 55 -0.68 12.98 -5.90
C LYS A 55 -1.82 13.15 -4.90
N ALA A 56 -3.02 12.68 -5.23
CA ALA A 56 -4.17 12.72 -4.31
C ALA A 56 -3.90 11.88 -3.05
N PHE A 57 -3.33 10.68 -3.19
CA PHE A 57 -2.96 9.82 -2.07
C PHE A 57 -1.89 10.45 -1.18
N SER A 58 -0.86 11.05 -1.78
CA SER A 58 0.19 11.76 -1.05
C SER A 58 -0.37 12.97 -0.30
N ALA A 59 -1.21 13.78 -0.95
CA ALA A 59 -1.86 14.94 -0.34
C ALA A 59 -2.79 14.54 0.82
N TRP A 60 -3.58 13.48 0.63
CA TRP A 60 -4.43 12.92 1.68
C TRP A 60 -3.60 12.42 2.85
N GLY A 61 -2.54 11.66 2.60
CA GLY A 61 -1.64 11.13 3.63
C GLY A 61 -0.95 12.24 4.44
N ALA A 62 -0.45 13.28 3.76
CA ALA A 62 0.12 14.45 4.43
C ALA A 62 -0.92 15.19 5.29
N GLY A 63 -2.14 15.38 4.76
CA GLY A 63 -3.25 15.98 5.50
C GLY A 63 -3.65 15.16 6.74
N MET A 64 -3.66 13.83 6.64
CA MET A 64 -3.93 12.94 7.77
C MET A 64 -2.85 13.04 8.84
N LEU A 65 -1.57 13.02 8.46
CA LEU A 65 -0.45 13.16 9.41
C LEU A 65 -0.48 14.51 10.13
N GLN A 66 -0.73 15.59 9.40
CA GLN A 66 -0.90 16.91 9.99
C GLN A 66 -2.09 16.96 10.95
N PHE A 67 -3.20 16.33 10.59
CA PHE A 67 -4.37 16.23 11.45
C PHE A 67 -4.06 15.48 12.75
N PHE A 68 -3.43 14.30 12.67
CA PHE A 68 -3.07 13.50 13.85
C PHE A 68 -2.12 14.24 14.79
N THR A 69 -1.07 14.85 14.24
CA THR A 69 -0.10 15.61 15.05
C THR A 69 -0.74 16.82 15.73
N THR A 70 -1.62 17.54 15.01
CA THR A 70 -2.39 18.64 15.57
C THR A 70 -3.31 18.17 16.71
N ARG A 71 -4.06 17.08 16.50
CA ARG A 71 -4.98 16.52 17.49
C ARG A 71 -4.24 16.07 18.75
N LEU A 72 -3.12 15.38 18.60
CA LEU A 72 -2.25 15.00 19.71
C LEU A 72 -1.77 16.21 20.52
N ALA A 73 -1.35 17.29 19.85
CA ALA A 73 -0.91 18.49 20.53
C ALA A 73 -2.03 19.11 21.38
N GLN A 74 -3.24 19.27 20.83
CA GLN A 74 -4.33 19.85 21.63
C GLN A 74 -4.92 18.88 22.68
N ASP A 75 -4.73 17.56 22.55
CA ASP A 75 -5.02 16.61 23.63
C ASP A 75 -4.10 16.82 24.83
N LEU A 76 -2.81 17.01 24.58
CA LEU A 76 -1.84 17.31 25.64
C LEU A 76 -2.14 18.64 26.31
N GLU A 77 -2.49 19.68 25.53
CA GLU A 77 -2.89 20.97 26.11
C GLU A 77 -4.18 20.88 26.93
N ALA A 78 -5.18 20.11 26.48
CA ALA A 78 -6.39 19.88 27.26
C ALA A 78 -6.12 19.12 28.56
N GLN A 79 -5.26 18.09 28.53
CA GLN A 79 -4.84 17.36 29.74
C GLN A 79 -4.09 18.27 30.72
N LYS A 80 -3.16 19.09 30.23
CA LYS A 80 -2.45 20.08 31.05
C LYS A 80 -3.43 21.09 31.68
N ALA A 81 -4.40 21.57 30.90
CA ALA A 81 -5.42 22.50 31.40
C ALA A 81 -6.32 21.84 32.46
N MET A 82 -6.77 20.60 32.25
CA MET A 82 -7.56 19.85 33.23
C MET A 82 -6.79 19.61 34.53
N LEU A 83 -5.49 19.30 34.47
CA LEU A 83 -4.63 19.14 35.65
C LEU A 83 -4.40 20.45 36.42
N ALA A 84 -4.54 21.60 35.77
CA ALA A 84 -4.44 22.91 36.40
C ALA A 84 -5.76 23.36 37.06
N CYS A 85 -6.88 22.71 36.76
CA CYS A 85 -8.18 23.05 37.33
C CYS A 85 -8.24 22.71 38.83
N LYS A 86 -8.84 23.60 39.63
CA LYS A 86 -9.03 23.41 41.08
C LYS A 86 -10.42 22.88 41.44
N SER A 87 -11.30 22.73 40.46
CA SER A 87 -12.70 22.37 40.68
C SER A 87 -13.24 21.52 39.53
N LEU A 88 -14.21 20.66 39.83
CA LEU A 88 -14.90 19.85 38.83
C LEU A 88 -15.61 20.70 37.75
N PRO A 89 -16.29 21.82 38.08
CA PRO A 89 -16.85 22.70 37.05
C PRO A 89 -15.82 23.25 36.06
N ASP A 90 -14.59 23.52 36.49
CA ASP A 90 -13.55 24.02 35.57
C ASP A 90 -13.03 22.91 34.65
N ILE A 91 -12.92 21.67 35.14
CA ILE A 91 -12.61 20.51 34.30
C ILE A 91 -13.69 20.34 33.23
N GLN A 92 -14.97 20.43 33.60
CA GLN A 92 -16.08 20.31 32.66
C GLN A 92 -16.00 21.37 31.55
N LYS A 93 -15.67 22.63 31.88
CA LYS A 93 -15.48 23.68 30.87
C LYS A 93 -14.38 23.33 29.88
N VAL A 94 -13.23 22.88 30.37
CA VAL A 94 -12.09 22.47 29.51
C VAL A 94 -12.51 21.30 28.62
N GLN A 95 -13.16 20.29 29.18
CA GLN A 95 -13.61 19.11 28.45
C GLN A 95 -14.64 19.46 27.37
N THR A 96 -15.64 20.30 27.69
CA THR A 96 -16.64 20.74 26.71
C THR A 96 -15.98 21.52 25.58
N ALA A 97 -15.10 22.48 25.89
CA ALA A 97 -14.37 23.23 24.87
C ALA A 97 -13.55 22.31 23.94
N TYR A 98 -12.82 21.37 24.53
CA TYR A 98 -12.04 20.37 23.81
C TYR A 98 -12.91 19.51 22.88
N VAL A 99 -14.02 18.96 23.37
CA VAL A 99 -14.90 18.09 22.56
C VAL A 99 -15.56 18.88 21.43
N THR A 100 -16.04 20.08 21.70
CA THR A 100 -16.63 20.96 20.67
C THR A 100 -15.63 21.25 19.57
N GLN A 101 -14.38 21.57 19.93
CA GLN A 101 -13.33 21.81 18.96
C GLN A 101 -12.95 20.53 18.19
N ALA A 102 -12.84 19.40 18.86
CA ALA A 102 -12.55 18.12 18.20
C ALA A 102 -13.59 17.79 17.13
N ILE A 103 -14.88 17.96 17.41
CA ILE A 103 -15.96 17.73 16.43
C ILE A 103 -15.76 18.61 15.19
N ALA A 104 -15.49 19.90 15.38
CA ALA A 104 -15.26 20.82 14.27
C ALA A 104 -14.02 20.43 13.45
N ASP A 105 -12.92 20.07 14.12
CA ASP A 105 -11.67 19.65 13.47
C ASP A 105 -11.88 18.37 12.63
N TYR A 106 -12.62 17.38 13.14
CA TYR A 106 -12.94 16.15 12.40
C TYR A 106 -13.83 16.41 11.18
N GLN A 107 -14.84 17.28 11.32
CA GLN A 107 -15.69 17.68 10.19
C GLN A 107 -14.87 18.38 9.10
N ALA A 108 -14.00 19.30 9.48
CA ALA A 108 -13.10 19.99 8.56
C ALA A 108 -12.13 19.00 7.88
N GLN A 109 -11.59 18.03 8.62
CA GLN A 109 -10.71 17.01 8.05
C GLN A 109 -11.42 16.08 7.08
N MET A 110 -12.66 15.70 7.39
CA MET A 110 -13.50 14.90 6.49
C MET A 110 -13.75 15.66 5.19
N GLN A 111 -14.13 16.94 5.26
CA GLN A 111 -14.35 17.76 4.07
C GLN A 111 -13.09 17.88 3.22
N ARG A 112 -11.95 18.22 3.83
CA ARG A 112 -10.65 18.27 3.11
C ARG A 112 -10.29 16.94 2.46
N SER A 113 -10.57 15.83 3.13
CA SER A 113 -10.33 14.50 2.56
C SER A 113 -11.22 14.26 1.34
N MET A 114 -12.51 14.60 1.42
CA MET A 114 -13.42 14.50 0.28
C MET A 114 -12.98 15.37 -0.89
N ASP A 115 -12.53 16.59 -0.63
CA ASP A 115 -12.05 17.50 -1.66
C ASP A 115 -10.84 16.90 -2.40
N VAL A 116 -9.85 16.38 -1.66
CA VAL A 116 -8.65 15.72 -2.24
C VAL A 116 -9.02 14.49 -3.08
N TRP A 117 -9.97 13.67 -2.62
CA TRP A 117 -10.44 12.51 -3.39
C TRP A 117 -11.24 12.91 -4.62
N SER A 118 -12.11 13.92 -4.50
CA SER A 118 -12.93 14.40 -5.60
C SER A 118 -12.10 15.08 -6.69
N ASP A 119 -11.02 15.77 -6.33
CA ASP A 119 -10.07 16.35 -7.28
C ASP A 119 -9.28 15.25 -8.01
N GLY A 120 -8.96 14.13 -7.34
CA GLY A 120 -8.43 12.94 -8.00
C GLY A 120 -9.45 12.25 -8.92
N ALA A 121 -10.72 12.19 -8.51
CA ALA A 121 -11.80 11.47 -9.19
C ALA A 121 -12.45 12.21 -10.36
N LYS A 122 -12.12 13.48 -10.59
CA LYS A 122 -12.42 14.19 -11.85
C LYS A 122 -11.72 13.55 -13.07
N ASN A 123 -10.83 12.58 -12.84
CA ASN A 123 -10.39 11.58 -13.82
C ASN A 123 -11.11 10.23 -13.57
N PRO A 124 -11.59 9.52 -14.62
CA PRO A 124 -12.56 8.42 -14.51
C PRO A 124 -12.04 7.28 -13.63
N MET A 125 -12.41 7.31 -12.35
CA MET A 125 -11.98 6.42 -11.26
C MET A 125 -13.11 5.49 -10.78
N GLY A 126 -14.07 5.16 -11.63
CA GLY A 126 -15.13 4.20 -11.29
C GLY A 126 -14.62 2.76 -11.05
N ASP A 127 -13.43 2.43 -11.55
CA ASP A 127 -12.94 1.05 -11.60
C ASP A 127 -11.88 0.67 -10.55
N MET A 128 -11.23 1.62 -9.88
CA MET A 128 -10.15 1.26 -8.95
C MET A 128 -10.64 0.84 -7.54
N PHE A 129 -11.88 1.21 -7.19
CA PHE A 129 -12.54 0.76 -5.96
C PHE A 129 -13.56 -0.36 -6.16
N GLN A 130 -13.58 -0.99 -7.34
CA GLN A 130 -14.30 -2.24 -7.50
C GLN A 130 -13.65 -3.28 -6.57
N PRO A 131 -14.38 -3.83 -5.58
CA PRO A 131 -13.89 -4.99 -4.86
C PRO A 131 -13.71 -6.10 -5.90
N SER A 132 -12.47 -6.37 -6.31
CA SER A 132 -12.15 -7.52 -7.13
C SER A 132 -12.82 -8.72 -6.47
N LYS A 133 -13.71 -9.40 -7.21
CA LYS A 133 -14.56 -10.51 -6.71
C LYS A 133 -13.84 -11.29 -5.62
N ARG A 134 -14.38 -11.29 -4.39
CA ARG A 134 -13.78 -12.05 -3.29
C ARG A 134 -13.82 -13.53 -3.68
N ALA A 135 -12.68 -14.20 -3.69
CA ALA A 135 -12.51 -15.61 -4.07
C ALA A 135 -13.23 -16.62 -3.15
N TYR A 136 -14.17 -16.16 -2.31
CA TYR A 136 -15.00 -16.98 -1.43
C TYR A 136 -16.42 -17.21 -1.99
N ASP A 137 -16.72 -16.66 -3.17
CA ASP A 137 -17.99 -16.86 -3.89
C ASP A 137 -18.07 -18.25 -4.58
N ASP A 138 -16.95 -18.97 -4.64
CA ASP A 138 -16.85 -20.33 -5.23
C ASP A 138 -16.96 -21.46 -4.17
N VAL A 139 -17.45 -21.19 -2.95
CA VAL A 139 -17.71 -22.22 -1.93
C VAL A 139 -19.17 -22.66 -2.01
N PRO A 140 -19.48 -23.87 -2.51
CA PRO A 140 -20.85 -24.37 -2.53
C PRO A 140 -21.35 -24.66 -1.10
N LEU A 141 -22.57 -24.22 -0.80
CA LEU A 141 -23.35 -24.60 0.40
C LEU A 141 -23.91 -26.02 0.26
#